data_AF-A0A848VE94-F1
#
_entry.id   AF-A0A848VE94-F1
#
_cell.length_a   1.000
_cell.length_b   1.000
_cell.length_c   1.000
_cell.angle_alpha   90.00
_cell.angle_beta   90.00
_cell.angle_gamma   90.00
#
_symmetry.space_group_name_H-M   'P 1'
#
loop_
_entity.id
_entity.type
_entity.pdbx_description
1 polymer ?
#
loop_
_entity_poly.entity_id
_entity_poly.type
_entity_poly.pdbx_seq_one_letter_code
_entity_poly.pdbx_strand_id
1 'polypeptide(L)' 'MNLREQVEQLLPNWERWYPSLFDAASDLGVIKAQVCDPNSLLLTNRHSRVRQKAEDAHREKWGGKA' A
#
# COMPACT_ATOMS: atom_id res chain seq x y z
N MET A 1 11.15 13.07 1.62
CA MET A 1 11.34 12.48 0.28
C MET A 1 10.00 12.03 -0.24
N ASN A 2 9.44 12.81 -1.15
CA ASN A 2 8.23 12.45 -1.90
C ASN A 2 8.60 11.79 -3.24
N LEU A 3 7.61 11.22 -3.93
CA LEU A 3 7.85 10.52 -5.20
C LEU A 3 8.41 11.43 -6.30
N ARG A 4 7.90 12.67 -6.39
CA ARG A 4 8.36 13.67 -7.36
C ARG A 4 9.83 14.01 -7.16
N GLU A 5 10.25 14.22 -5.92
CA GLU A 5 11.64 14.51 -5.55
C GLU A 5 12.59 13.38 -5.92
N GLN A 6 12.17 12.12 -5.70
CA GLN A 6 12.98 10.95 -6.08
C GLN A 6 13.13 10.83 -7.59
N VAL A 7 12.05 11.05 -8.34
CA VAL A 7 12.08 11.05 -9.81
C VAL A 7 12.94 12.20 -10.34
N GLU A 8 12.80 13.41 -9.79
CA GLU A 8 13.57 14.59 -10.21
C GLU A 8 15.07 14.43 -9.96
N GLN A 9 15.47 13.72 -8.89
CA GLN A 9 16.87 13.41 -8.61
C GLN A 9 17.46 12.42 -9.62
N LEU A 10 16.66 11.47 -10.11
CA LEU A 10 17.11 10.46 -11.06
C LEU A 10 17.07 10.98 -12.50
N LEU A 11 16.01 11.71 -12.86
CA LEU A 11 15.82 12.28 -14.19
C LEU A 11 15.29 13.72 -14.07
N PRO A 12 16.20 14.71 -14.04
CA PRO A 12 15.81 16.11 -14.03
C PRO A 12 15.04 16.48 -15.30
N ASN A 13 13.98 17.29 -15.17
CA ASN A 13 13.07 17.65 -16.26
C ASN A 13 12.40 16.44 -16.96
N TRP A 14 12.07 15.39 -16.19
CA TRP A 14 11.37 14.20 -16.70
C TRP A 14 10.06 14.53 -17.44
N GLU A 15 9.40 15.66 -17.12
CA GLU A 15 8.15 16.14 -17.76
C GLU A 15 8.30 16.36 -19.28
N ARG A 16 9.53 16.49 -19.81
CA ARG A 16 9.78 16.57 -21.26
C ARG A 16 9.68 15.22 -21.98
N TRP A 17 9.84 14.14 -21.24
CA TRP A 17 9.97 12.78 -21.77
C TRP A 17 8.76 11.92 -21.45
N TYR A 18 8.09 12.18 -20.33
CA TYR A 18 6.96 11.39 -19.85
C TYR A 18 5.70 12.23 -19.69
N PRO A 19 4.53 11.69 -20.07
CA PRO A 19 3.26 12.38 -19.96
C PRO A 19 2.77 12.48 -18.50
N SER A 20 3.25 11.62 -17.60
CA SER A 20 2.93 11.67 -16.17
C SER A 20 4.11 11.29 -15.28
N LEU A 21 4.05 11.75 -14.02
CA LEU A 21 5.04 11.41 -12.99
C LEU A 21 5.08 9.90 -12.73
N PHE A 22 3.93 9.24 -12.84
CA PHE A 22 3.80 7.81 -12.57
C PHE A 22 4.45 6.97 -13.66
N ASP A 23 4.37 7.40 -14.92
CA ASP A 23 5.05 6.72 -16.02
C ASP A 23 6.57 6.81 -15.85
N ALA A 24 7.08 8.02 -15.56
CA ALA A 24 8.50 8.21 -15.25
C ALA A 24 8.94 7.39 -14.03
N ALA A 25 8.14 7.38 -12.96
CA ALA A 25 8.43 6.63 -11.76
C ALA A 25 8.41 5.11 -11.98
N SER A 26 7.53 4.61 -12.85
CA SER A 26 7.42 3.19 -13.20
C SER A 26 8.64 2.74 -13.98
N ASP A 27 9.02 3.50 -15.02
CA ASP A 27 10.15 3.16 -15.89
C ASP A 27 11.50 3.31 -15.18
N LEU A 28 11.64 4.32 -14.31
CA LEU A 28 12.79 4.47 -13.42
C LEU A 28 12.82 3.45 -12.28
N GLY A 29 11.76 2.64 -12.13
CA GLY A 29 11.66 1.62 -11.09
C GLY A 29 11.54 2.17 -9.66
N VAL A 30 11.16 3.44 -9.52
CA VAL A 30 10.90 4.12 -8.24
C VAL A 30 9.61 3.59 -7.63
N ILE A 31 8.58 3.42 -8.45
CA ILE A 31 7.40 2.64 -8.08
C ILE A 31 7.51 1.26 -8.71
N LYS A 32 7.35 0.23 -7.88
CA LYS A 32 7.20 -1.15 -8.34
C LYS A 32 5.85 -1.63 -7.88
N ALA A 33 5.03 -2.07 -8.82
CA ALA A 33 3.89 -2.90 -8.49
C ALA A 33 4.44 -4.22 -7.94
N GLN A 34 4.27 -4.46 -6.65
CA GLN A 34 4.46 -5.80 -6.09
C GLN A 34 3.23 -6.60 -6.48
N VAL A 35 3.42 -7.80 -7.04
CA VAL A 35 2.33 -8.76 -7.19
C VAL A 35 1.95 -9.18 -5.78
N CYS A 36 0.87 -8.59 -5.27
CA CYS A 36 0.30 -8.99 -3.99
C CYS A 36 -0.13 -10.45 -4.11
N ASP A 37 0.13 -11.27 -3.08
CA ASP A 37 -0.48 -12.58 -2.99
C ASP A 37 -2.01 -12.42 -3.15
N PRO A 38 -2.70 -13.26 -3.96
CA PRO A 38 -4.14 -13.13 -4.18
C PRO A 38 -4.94 -13.07 -2.86
N ASN A 39 -4.45 -13.72 -1.80
CA ASN A 39 -5.09 -13.69 -0.49
C ASN A 39 -4.99 -12.32 0.20
N SER A 40 -4.07 -11.45 -0.23
CA SER A 40 -3.94 -10.07 0.27
C SER A 40 -4.97 -9.11 -0.33
N LEU A 41 -5.57 -9.43 -1.49
CA LEU A 41 -6.65 -8.65 -2.10
C LEU A 41 -8.02 -9.04 -1.55
N LEU A 42 -8.14 -10.21 -0.94
CA LEU A 42 -9.36 -10.64 -0.27
C LEU A 42 -9.63 -9.73 0.94
N LEU A 43 -10.63 -8.87 0.80
CA LEU A 43 -11.07 -7.94 1.86
C LEU A 43 -11.34 -8.67 3.19
N THR A 44 -11.82 -9.91 3.12
CA THR A 44 -12.02 -10.81 4.26
C THR A 44 -10.72 -11.07 5.04
N ASN A 45 -9.60 -11.28 4.35
CA ASN A 45 -8.29 -11.49 4.98
C ASN A 45 -7.69 -10.16 5.47
N ARG A 46 -7.91 -9.06 4.75
CA ARG A 46 -7.48 -7.72 5.20
C ARG A 46 -8.19 -7.30 6.50
N HIS A 47 -9.45 -7.67 6.63
CA HIS A 47 -10.27 -7.32 7.79
C HIS A 47 -10.29 -8.39 8.89
N SER A 48 -9.75 -9.60 8.65
CA SER A 48 -9.71 -10.66 9.67
C SER A 48 -8.98 -10.18 10.93
N ARG A 49 -7.85 -9.48 10.77
CA ARG A 49 -7.08 -8.92 11.90
C ARG A 49 -7.85 -7.83 12.66
N VAL A 50 -8.69 -7.05 11.97
CA VAL A 50 -9.51 -6.01 12.60
C VAL A 50 -10.68 -6.64 13.34
N ARG A 51 -11.34 -7.64 12.74
CA ARG A 51 -12.41 -8.43 13.37
C ARG A 51 -11.91 -9.16 14.60
N GLN A 52 -10.76 -9.83 14.51
CA GLN A 52 -10.16 -10.54 15.63
C GLN A 52 -9.82 -9.58 16.77
N LYS A 53 -9.22 -8.41 16.48
CA LYS A 53 -9.01 -7.36 17.50
C LYS A 53 -10.31 -6.86 18.12
N ALA A 54 -11.38 -6.71 17.34
CA ALA A 54 -12.67 -6.30 17.85
C ALA A 54 -13.31 -7.37 18.75
N GLU A 55 -13.19 -8.65 18.38
CA GLU A 55 -13.64 -9.78 19.18
C GLU A 55 -12.83 -9.91 20.48
N ASP A 56 -11.50 -9.77 20.42
CA ASP A 56 -10.64 -9.81 21.59
C ASP A 56 -10.94 -8.65 22.55
N ALA A 57 -11.09 -7.44 22.02
CA ALA A 57 -11.50 -6.27 22.81
C ALA A 57 -12.92 -6.41 23.38
N HIS A 58 -13.83 -7.05 22.66
CA HIS A 58 -15.17 -7.36 23.15
C HIS A 58 -15.12 -8.38 24.29
N ARG A 59 -14.32 -9.45 24.17
CA ARG A 59 -14.10 -10.44 25.23
C ARG A 59 -13.43 -9.82 26.46
N GLU A 60 -12.44 -8.96 26.27
CA GLU A 60 -11.73 -8.27 27.36
C GLU A 60 -12.68 -7.34 28.14
N LYS A 61 -13.50 -6.55 27.45
CA LYS A 61 -14.38 -5.55 28.09
C LYS A 61 -15.66 -6.14 28.67
N TRP A 62 -16.19 -7.19 28.05
CA TRP A 62 -17.54 -7.69 28.35
C TRP A 62 -17.57 -9.17 28.77
N GLY A 63 -16.42 -9.84 28.89
CA GLY A 63 -16.29 -11.15 29.53
C GLY A 63 -17.07 -12.29 28.88
N GLY A 64 -17.42 -12.19 27.59
CA GLY A 64 -18.18 -13.22 26.88
C GLY A 64 -17.38 -14.52 26.72
N LYS A 65 -17.85 -15.60 27.37
CA LYS A 65 -17.36 -16.97 27.15
C LYS A 65 -17.56 -17.40 25.69
N ALA A 66 -16.63 -18.23 25.22
CA ALA A 66 -16.60 -18.87 23.90
C ALA A 66 -17.91 -19.59 23.54
#